data_AF-A0A9E5HFV1-F1
#
_entry.id   AF-A0A9E5HFV1-F1
#
_cell.length_a   1.000
_cell.length_b   1.000
_cell.length_c   1.000
_cell.angle_alpha   90.00
_cell.angle_beta   90.00
_cell.angle_gamma   90.00
#
_symmetry.space_group_name_H-M   'P 1'
#
loop_
_entity.id
_entity.type
_entity.pdbx_description
1 polymer ?
#
loop_
_entity_poly.entity_id
_entity_poly.type
_entity_poly.pdbx_seq_one_letter_code
_entity_poly.pdbx_strand_id
1 'polypeptide(L)'
;VYTFPSWWGLPFWLIYGVLYSSASDARWHECGHSTAFKTQWKNELIYQIASFFLLRSPYVWRASHVRHHTDTIIVGRDPEIQNMRPPDLIKQVLGIFGVIELKVNLIRWFSHVRGKINEEEATYLREKDFPKVFLIARVWGLIFFVTLASALFLNSFVPLLLVVTPRLYGTWQMSMTGALQHLGMAENVTDHRLNTRTVMMGPISWQIIRL
;
A
#
# COMPACT_ATOMS: atom_id res chain seq x y z
N VAL A 1 16.70 17.09 -20.30
CA VAL A 1 16.19 18.46 -20.58
C VAL A 1 14.66 18.50 -20.69
N TYR A 2 14.00 17.63 -21.47
CA TYR A 2 12.53 17.70 -21.62
C TYR A 2 11.70 17.08 -20.48
N THR A 3 12.21 16.06 -19.78
CA THR A 3 11.46 15.31 -18.75
C THR A 3 11.83 15.69 -17.31
N PHE A 4 13.05 16.22 -17.07
CA PHE A 4 13.47 16.85 -15.80
C PHE A 4 14.75 17.68 -16.00
N PRO A 5 14.93 18.83 -15.30
CA PRO A 5 13.90 19.60 -14.61
C PRO A 5 13.11 20.44 -15.63
N SER A 6 11.89 20.03 -15.96
CA SER A 6 11.03 20.72 -16.93
C SER A 6 9.57 20.50 -16.57
N TRP A 7 8.76 21.57 -16.65
CA TRP A 7 7.32 21.51 -16.44
C TRP A 7 6.61 20.58 -17.44
N TRP A 8 7.20 20.37 -18.62
CA TRP A 8 6.71 19.42 -19.62
C TRP A 8 6.80 17.96 -19.15
N GLY A 9 7.68 17.66 -18.19
CA GLY A 9 7.78 16.34 -17.58
C GLY A 9 6.73 16.06 -16.52
N LEU A 10 6.05 17.09 -15.99
CA LEU A 10 5.11 16.94 -14.89
C LEU A 10 3.97 15.94 -15.19
N PRO A 11 3.30 15.99 -16.36
CA PRO A 11 2.27 14.99 -16.69
C PRO A 11 2.82 13.57 -16.70
N PHE A 12 4.02 13.36 -17.23
CA PHE A 12 4.68 12.06 -17.26
C PHE A 12 4.95 11.54 -15.84
N TRP A 13 5.50 12.38 -14.96
CA TRP A 13 5.79 11.99 -13.58
C TRP A 13 4.51 11.67 -12.82
N LEU A 14 3.44 12.46 -12.97
CA LEU A 14 2.15 12.21 -12.34
C LEU A 14 1.55 10.87 -12.78
N ILE A 15 1.52 10.59 -14.09
CA ILE A 15 1.07 9.30 -14.63
C ILE A 15 1.93 8.17 -14.07
N TYR A 16 3.25 8.34 -14.08
CA TYR A 16 4.18 7.37 -13.53
C TYR A 16 3.89 7.08 -12.05
N GLY A 17 3.63 8.09 -11.22
CA GLY A 17 3.32 7.88 -9.80
C GLY A 17 2.02 7.12 -9.59
N VAL A 18 0.97 7.41 -10.37
CA VAL A 18 -0.30 6.67 -10.32
C VAL A 18 -0.08 5.21 -10.71
N LEU A 19 0.68 4.95 -11.77
CA LEU A 19 1.04 3.59 -12.19
C LEU A 19 1.98 2.90 -11.19
N TYR A 20 2.87 3.63 -10.54
CA TYR A 20 3.77 3.09 -9.54
C TYR A 20 3.03 2.73 -8.26
N SER A 21 2.11 3.57 -7.83
CA SER A 21 1.48 3.45 -6.51
C SER A 21 0.07 2.91 -6.63
N SER A 22 -0.87 3.68 -7.18
CA SER A 22 -2.28 3.27 -7.21
C SER A 22 -2.53 1.97 -7.97
N ALA A 23 -1.91 1.78 -9.13
CA ALA A 23 -2.02 0.51 -9.84
C ALA A 23 -1.30 -0.65 -9.11
N SER A 24 -0.38 -0.36 -8.19
CA SER A 24 0.25 -1.39 -7.36
C SER A 24 -0.66 -1.87 -6.25
N ASP A 25 -1.64 -1.08 -5.78
CA ASP A 25 -2.61 -1.53 -4.78
C ASP A 25 -3.45 -2.70 -5.31
N ALA A 26 -4.01 -2.56 -6.53
CA ALA A 26 -4.72 -3.66 -7.19
C ALA A 26 -3.83 -4.90 -7.43
N ARG A 27 -2.57 -4.69 -7.84
CA ARG A 27 -1.60 -5.79 -8.04
C ARG A 27 -1.26 -6.48 -6.72
N TRP A 28 -1.04 -5.71 -5.66
CA TRP A 28 -0.79 -6.20 -4.31
C TRP A 28 -1.97 -7.02 -3.80
N HIS A 29 -3.20 -6.51 -3.97
CA HIS A 29 -4.42 -7.19 -3.51
C HIS A 29 -4.62 -8.52 -4.23
N GLU A 30 -4.72 -8.50 -5.57
CA GLU A 30 -5.07 -9.67 -6.36
C GLU A 30 -3.95 -10.73 -6.40
N CYS A 31 -2.69 -10.30 -6.46
CA CYS A 31 -1.56 -11.23 -6.36
C CYS A 31 -1.36 -11.74 -4.92
N GLY A 32 -1.79 -10.97 -3.92
CA GLY A 32 -1.84 -11.40 -2.52
C GLY A 32 -2.80 -12.57 -2.31
N HIS A 33 -3.95 -12.53 -3.00
CA HIS A 33 -4.95 -13.62 -3.07
C HIS A 33 -4.54 -14.78 -3.98
N SER A 34 -3.47 -14.63 -4.76
CA SER A 34 -3.03 -15.62 -5.75
C SER A 34 -4.04 -15.89 -6.87
N THR A 35 -4.89 -14.93 -7.18
CA THR A 35 -5.98 -15.06 -8.18
C THR A 35 -5.65 -14.38 -9.52
N ALA A 36 -4.67 -13.48 -9.57
CA ALA A 36 -4.30 -12.77 -10.80
C ALA A 36 -3.72 -13.71 -11.89
N PHE A 37 -2.90 -14.67 -11.49
CA PHE A 37 -2.24 -15.61 -12.41
C PHE A 37 -2.48 -17.07 -12.01
N LYS A 38 -2.68 -17.94 -13.00
CA LYS A 38 -2.69 -19.40 -12.80
C LYS A 38 -1.34 -19.93 -12.26
N THR A 39 -0.23 -19.28 -12.61
CA THR A 39 1.12 -19.67 -12.20
C THR A 39 1.52 -18.97 -10.90
N GLN A 40 1.66 -19.72 -9.81
CA GLN A 40 1.85 -19.15 -8.45
C GLN A 40 3.06 -18.21 -8.32
N TRP A 41 4.22 -18.55 -8.88
CA TRP A 41 5.41 -17.71 -8.72
C TRP A 41 5.25 -16.31 -9.35
N LYS A 42 4.38 -16.16 -10.36
CA LYS A 42 4.09 -14.86 -10.97
C LYS A 42 3.31 -13.96 -10.02
N ASN A 43 2.33 -14.52 -9.29
CA ASN A 43 1.64 -13.78 -8.23
C ASN A 43 2.64 -13.33 -7.16
N GLU A 44 3.49 -14.24 -6.68
CA GLU A 44 4.45 -13.89 -5.63
C GLU A 44 5.44 -12.81 -6.08
N LEU A 45 5.97 -12.89 -7.32
CA LEU A 45 6.87 -11.87 -7.85
C LEU A 45 6.21 -10.49 -7.90
N ILE A 46 5.00 -10.39 -8.47
CA ILE A 46 4.29 -9.12 -8.58
C ILE A 46 3.86 -8.60 -7.21
N TYR A 47 3.46 -9.50 -6.30
CA TYR A 47 3.13 -9.16 -4.92
C TYR A 47 4.30 -8.50 -4.20
N GLN A 48 5.51 -9.06 -4.30
CA GLN A 48 6.72 -8.52 -3.67
C GLN A 48 7.07 -7.12 -4.20
N ILE A 49 6.98 -6.93 -5.52
CA ILE A 49 7.24 -5.63 -6.16
C ILE A 49 6.20 -4.59 -5.74
N ALA A 50 4.91 -4.94 -5.80
CA ALA A 50 3.83 -4.06 -5.41
C ALA A 50 3.89 -3.69 -3.92
N SER A 51 4.20 -4.66 -3.06
CA SER A 51 4.49 -4.44 -1.64
C SER A 51 5.60 -3.42 -1.42
N PHE A 52 6.71 -3.51 -2.16
CA PHE A 52 7.79 -2.54 -2.08
C PHE A 52 7.33 -1.13 -2.49
N PHE A 53 6.63 -1.01 -3.63
CA PHE A 53 6.14 0.27 -4.12
C PHE A 53 5.19 0.97 -3.13
N LEU A 54 4.41 0.20 -2.38
CA LEU A 54 3.48 0.69 -1.38
C LEU A 54 4.07 0.80 0.03
N LEU A 55 5.34 0.37 0.23
CA LEU A 55 5.98 0.24 1.54
C LEU A 55 5.17 -0.67 2.50
N ARG A 56 4.54 -1.71 1.95
CA ARG A 56 3.71 -2.67 2.68
C ARG A 56 4.44 -3.98 2.86
N SER A 57 5.03 -4.22 4.05
CA SER A 57 5.72 -5.47 4.36
C SER A 57 4.90 -6.69 3.92
N PRO A 58 5.37 -7.51 2.97
CA PRO A 58 4.54 -8.51 2.29
C PRO A 58 4.02 -9.58 3.24
N TYR A 59 4.79 -9.97 4.26
CA TYR A 59 4.34 -10.98 5.21
C TYR A 59 3.35 -10.43 6.23
N VAL A 60 3.59 -9.21 6.73
CA VAL A 60 2.68 -8.53 7.66
C VAL A 60 1.37 -8.25 6.96
N TRP A 61 1.42 -7.65 5.77
CA TRP A 61 0.23 -7.25 5.03
C TRP A 61 -0.57 -8.44 4.51
N ARG A 62 0.05 -9.55 4.13
CA ARG A 62 -0.71 -10.76 3.79
C ARG A 62 -1.48 -11.29 5.01
N ALA A 63 -0.86 -11.25 6.19
CA ALA A 63 -1.50 -11.70 7.42
C ALA A 63 -2.60 -10.74 7.89
N SER A 64 -2.37 -9.42 7.80
CA SER A 64 -3.38 -8.39 8.07
C SER A 64 -4.57 -8.54 7.13
N HIS A 65 -4.31 -8.85 5.87
CA HIS A 65 -5.36 -8.92 4.87
C HIS A 65 -6.25 -10.16 5.03
N VAL A 66 -5.67 -11.31 5.40
CA VAL A 66 -6.46 -12.48 5.81
C VAL A 66 -7.35 -12.15 7.02
N ARG A 67 -6.82 -11.39 7.99
CA ARG A 67 -7.57 -10.92 9.15
C ARG A 67 -8.70 -9.97 8.74
N HIS A 68 -8.43 -9.02 7.86
CA HIS A 68 -9.40 -8.09 7.31
C HIS A 68 -10.56 -8.82 6.62
N HIS A 69 -10.31 -9.84 5.79
CA HIS A 69 -11.38 -10.64 5.17
C HIS A 69 -12.18 -11.49 6.15
N THR A 70 -11.60 -11.83 7.31
CA THR A 70 -12.29 -12.59 8.36
C THR A 70 -13.18 -11.71 9.22
N ASP A 71 -12.68 -10.52 9.58
CA ASP A 71 -13.26 -9.64 10.59
C ASP A 71 -13.46 -8.21 10.03
N THR A 72 -13.91 -8.07 8.78
CA THR A 72 -14.01 -6.78 8.06
C THR A 72 -14.78 -5.73 8.87
N ILE A 73 -14.15 -4.58 9.14
CA ILE A 73 -14.70 -3.48 9.97
C ILE A 73 -15.17 -3.94 11.36
N ILE A 74 -14.51 -4.93 11.95
CA ILE A 74 -14.65 -5.22 13.38
C ILE A 74 -13.56 -4.45 14.13
N VAL A 75 -13.97 -3.42 14.87
CA VAL A 75 -13.06 -2.49 15.54
C VAL A 75 -12.18 -3.23 16.55
N GLY A 76 -10.87 -2.97 16.48
CA GLY A 76 -9.87 -3.64 17.32
C GLY A 76 -9.47 -5.05 16.84
N ARG A 77 -10.10 -5.59 15.80
CA ARG A 77 -9.71 -6.88 15.18
C ARG A 77 -9.21 -6.74 13.76
N ASP A 78 -9.78 -5.82 13.00
CA ASP A 78 -9.37 -5.50 11.63
C ASP A 78 -8.28 -4.41 11.62
N PRO A 79 -7.04 -4.76 11.27
CA PRO A 79 -5.94 -3.81 11.20
C PRO A 79 -6.00 -2.89 9.95
N GLU A 80 -6.92 -3.14 9.01
CA GLU A 80 -7.02 -2.41 7.73
C GLU A 80 -8.13 -1.36 7.72
N ILE A 81 -8.83 -1.12 8.85
CA ILE A 81 -9.84 -0.07 8.96
C ILE A 81 -9.21 1.31 8.74
N GLN A 82 -9.50 1.93 7.60
CA GLN A 82 -8.98 3.26 7.28
C GLN A 82 -9.76 4.38 7.98
N ASN A 83 -11.08 4.23 8.13
CA ASN A 83 -11.96 5.30 8.58
C ASN A 83 -12.96 4.76 9.61
N MET A 84 -12.62 4.88 10.89
CA MET A 84 -13.53 4.57 12.00
C MET A 84 -14.58 5.67 12.18
N ARG A 85 -15.71 5.31 12.80
CA ARG A 85 -16.75 6.24 13.23
C ARG A 85 -16.50 6.70 14.68
N PRO A 86 -16.69 8.00 14.99
CA PRO A 86 -17.13 9.07 14.09
C PRO A 86 -16.03 9.52 13.10
N PRO A 87 -16.41 10.00 11.90
CA PRO A 87 -15.46 10.34 10.84
C PRO A 87 -14.54 11.51 11.23
N ASP A 88 -13.23 11.27 11.16
CA ASP A 88 -12.21 12.32 11.24
C ASP A 88 -11.94 12.86 9.83
N LEU A 89 -12.56 14.00 9.49
CA LEU A 89 -12.48 14.60 8.14
C LEU A 89 -11.05 15.02 7.79
N ILE A 90 -10.25 15.45 8.77
CA ILE A 90 -8.86 15.84 8.53
C ILE A 90 -8.04 14.61 8.16
N LYS A 91 -8.20 13.51 8.92
CA LYS A 91 -7.54 12.25 8.57
C LYS A 91 -7.99 11.71 7.22
N GLN A 92 -9.26 11.87 6.85
CA GLN A 92 -9.75 11.48 5.52
C GLN A 92 -9.04 12.25 4.41
N VAL A 93 -8.96 13.58 4.51
CA VAL A 93 -8.26 14.41 3.52
C VAL A 93 -6.78 14.04 3.42
N LEU A 94 -6.10 13.87 4.56
CA LEU A 94 -4.69 13.43 4.59
C LEU A 94 -4.52 11.99 4.08
N GLY A 95 -5.54 11.15 4.25
CA GLY A 95 -5.61 9.78 3.75
C GLY A 95 -5.66 9.70 2.23
N ILE A 96 -6.32 10.66 1.57
CA ILE A 96 -6.32 10.78 0.10
C ILE A 96 -4.87 10.92 -0.39
N PHE A 97 -4.05 11.75 0.24
CA PHE A 97 -2.64 11.90 -0.15
C PHE A 97 -1.74 10.77 0.38
N GLY A 98 -2.28 9.76 1.06
CA GLY A 98 -1.51 8.61 1.57
C GLY A 98 -0.47 8.96 2.65
N VAL A 99 -0.53 10.18 3.22
CA VAL A 99 0.48 10.70 4.15
C VAL A 99 0.47 9.95 5.48
N ILE A 100 -0.73 9.64 5.99
CA ILE A 100 -0.90 8.90 7.25
C ILE A 100 -0.34 7.48 7.09
N GLU A 101 -0.77 6.78 6.05
CA GLU A 101 -0.32 5.41 5.76
C GLU A 101 1.20 5.38 5.54
N LEU A 102 1.76 6.35 4.79
CA LEU A 102 3.20 6.48 4.60
C LEU A 102 3.95 6.54 5.93
N LYS A 103 3.51 7.44 6.83
CA LYS A 103 4.14 7.64 8.14
C LYS A 103 4.11 6.35 8.95
N VAL A 104 2.95 5.69 9.02
CA VAL A 104 2.79 4.43 9.76
C VAL A 104 3.68 3.34 9.18
N ASN A 105 3.66 3.15 7.86
CA ASN A 105 4.46 2.13 7.19
C ASN A 105 5.96 2.41 7.27
N LEU A 106 6.40 3.67 7.25
CA LEU A 106 7.80 4.04 7.47
C LEU A 106 8.26 3.68 8.89
N ILE A 107 7.47 4.02 9.91
CA ILE A 107 7.78 3.69 11.31
C ILE A 107 7.85 2.16 11.51
N ARG A 108 6.89 1.43 10.94
CA ARG A 108 6.87 -0.04 10.95
C ARG A 108 8.10 -0.61 10.23
N TRP A 109 8.40 -0.13 9.03
CA TRP A 109 9.58 -0.55 8.26
C TRP A 109 10.90 -0.34 9.01
N PHE A 110 11.12 0.84 9.62
CA PHE A 110 12.31 1.08 10.45
C PHE A 110 12.39 0.14 11.67
N SER A 111 11.25 -0.25 12.22
CA SER A 111 11.20 -1.23 13.31
C SER A 111 11.55 -2.64 12.81
N HIS A 112 11.03 -3.03 11.63
CA HIS A 112 11.36 -4.30 10.98
C HIS A 112 12.84 -4.40 10.60
N VAL A 113 13.47 -3.32 10.11
CA VAL A 113 14.92 -3.28 9.83
C VAL A 113 15.72 -3.60 11.09
N ARG A 114 15.30 -3.08 12.25
CA ARG A 114 15.89 -3.30 13.58
C ARG A 114 15.53 -4.66 14.19
N GLY A 115 14.74 -5.49 13.52
CA GLY A 115 14.32 -6.80 14.03
C GLY A 115 13.21 -6.75 15.08
N LYS A 116 12.37 -5.70 15.07
CA LYS A 116 11.25 -5.54 16.00
C LYS A 116 9.91 -5.66 15.28
N ILE A 117 9.02 -6.51 15.78
CA ILE A 117 7.61 -6.58 15.41
C ILE A 117 6.81 -5.81 16.47
N ASN A 118 5.82 -5.02 16.06
CA ASN A 118 4.97 -4.32 17.02
C ASN A 118 3.89 -5.26 17.60
N GLU A 119 3.30 -4.89 18.74
CA GLU A 119 2.32 -5.74 19.44
C GLU A 119 1.08 -6.04 18.61
N GLU A 120 0.61 -5.07 17.82
CA GLU A 120 -0.54 -5.22 16.93
C GLU A 120 -0.26 -6.25 15.83
N GLU A 121 0.90 -6.17 15.17
CA GLU A 121 1.36 -7.11 14.14
C GLU A 121 1.50 -8.53 14.71
N ALA A 122 1.99 -8.66 15.95
CA ALA A 122 2.13 -9.95 16.62
C ALA A 122 0.80 -10.66 16.87
N THR A 123 -0.34 -9.94 16.84
CA THR A 123 -1.68 -10.54 17.03
C THR A 123 -2.15 -11.35 15.82
N TYR A 124 -1.63 -11.08 14.62
CA TYR A 124 -2.03 -11.76 13.38
C TYR A 124 -0.86 -12.36 12.59
N LEU A 125 0.38 -11.94 12.87
CA LEU A 125 1.58 -12.50 12.25
C LEU A 125 2.11 -13.68 13.06
N ARG A 126 2.41 -14.79 12.37
CA ARG A 126 3.01 -15.97 13.01
C ARG A 126 4.49 -15.73 13.31
N GLU A 127 4.95 -16.11 14.49
CA GLU A 127 6.35 -15.94 14.93
C GLU A 127 7.37 -16.51 13.94
N LYS A 128 7.06 -17.65 13.31
CA LYS A 128 7.91 -18.29 12.29
C LYS A 128 8.18 -17.41 11.05
N ASP A 129 7.35 -16.41 10.80
CA ASP A 129 7.47 -15.50 9.67
C ASP A 129 8.24 -14.20 10.02
N PHE A 130 8.55 -13.96 11.30
CA PHE A 130 9.29 -12.76 11.75
C PHE A 130 10.66 -12.59 11.04
N PRO A 131 11.49 -13.64 10.89
CA PRO A 131 12.77 -13.49 10.19
C PRO A 131 12.61 -13.03 8.74
N LYS A 132 11.51 -13.42 8.08
CA LYS A 132 11.23 -13.03 6.68
C LYS A 132 10.86 -11.56 6.57
N VAL A 133 10.08 -11.04 7.54
CA VAL A 133 9.78 -9.61 7.65
C VAL A 133 11.07 -8.80 7.77
N PHE A 134 11.98 -9.21 8.66
CA PHE A 134 13.24 -8.51 8.89
C PHE A 134 14.16 -8.55 7.67
N LEU A 135 14.26 -9.71 7.01
CA LEU A 135 15.05 -9.87 5.80
C LEU A 135 14.58 -8.91 4.70
N ILE A 136 13.27 -8.89 4.41
CA ILE A 136 12.73 -8.03 3.36
C ILE A 136 12.87 -6.55 3.70
N ALA A 137 12.64 -6.15 4.96
CA ALA A 137 12.85 -4.78 5.37
C ALA A 137 14.30 -4.32 5.13
N ARG A 138 15.30 -5.18 5.37
CA ARG A 138 16.72 -4.89 5.11
C ARG A 138 17.05 -4.87 3.61
N VAL A 139 16.46 -5.78 2.82
CA VAL A 139 16.58 -5.75 1.35
C VAL A 139 16.05 -4.43 0.79
N TRP A 140 14.89 -3.95 1.27
CA TRP A 140 14.36 -2.64 0.89
C TRP A 140 15.28 -1.50 1.32
N GLY A 141 15.88 -1.60 2.52
CA GLY A 141 16.92 -0.65 2.97
C GLY A 141 18.12 -0.59 2.04
N LEU A 142 18.58 -1.75 1.53
CA LEU A 142 19.64 -1.80 0.54
C LEU A 142 19.20 -1.15 -0.79
N ILE A 143 17.97 -1.38 -1.26
CA ILE A 143 17.43 -0.74 -2.46
C ILE A 143 17.39 0.78 -2.30
N PHE A 144 16.89 1.29 -1.17
CA PHE A 144 16.87 2.72 -0.89
C PHE A 144 18.28 3.31 -0.78
N PHE A 145 19.21 2.61 -0.15
CA PHE A 145 20.61 3.01 -0.07
C PHE A 145 21.26 3.10 -1.47
N VAL A 146 21.09 2.07 -2.31
CA VAL A 146 21.60 2.05 -3.69
C VAL A 146 20.98 3.16 -4.52
N THR A 147 19.67 3.44 -4.34
CA THR A 147 18.97 4.53 -5.02
C THR A 147 19.57 5.89 -4.64
N LEU A 148 19.77 6.14 -3.33
CA LEU A 148 20.36 7.38 -2.84
C LEU A 148 21.82 7.52 -3.30
N ALA A 149 22.62 6.46 -3.20
CA ALA A 149 24.00 6.44 -3.66
C ALA A 149 24.10 6.74 -5.17
N SER A 150 23.19 6.17 -5.96
CA SER A 150 23.10 6.44 -7.40
C SER A 150 22.72 7.90 -7.69
N ALA A 151 21.79 8.48 -6.91
CA ALA A 151 21.42 9.88 -7.05
C ALA A 151 22.60 10.82 -6.76
N LEU A 152 23.38 10.53 -5.72
CA LEU A 152 24.59 11.29 -5.36
C LEU A 152 25.70 11.12 -6.41
N PHE A 153 25.97 9.88 -6.82
CA PHE A 153 27.01 9.56 -7.82
C PHE A 153 26.75 10.21 -9.18
N LEU A 154 25.49 10.19 -9.63
CA LEU A 154 25.07 10.80 -10.89
C LEU A 154 24.80 12.31 -10.77
N ASN A 155 24.89 12.87 -9.56
CA ASN A 155 24.47 14.24 -9.24
C ASN A 155 23.07 14.57 -9.82
N SER A 156 22.12 13.66 -9.62
CA SER A 156 20.81 13.69 -10.27
C SER A 156 19.71 13.22 -9.33
N PHE A 157 18.58 13.94 -9.33
CA PHE A 157 17.40 13.58 -8.54
C PHE A 157 16.59 12.44 -9.18
N VAL A 158 16.89 12.05 -10.42
CA VAL A 158 16.11 11.08 -11.20
C VAL A 158 15.97 9.71 -10.53
N PRO A 159 17.01 9.10 -9.91
CA PRO A 159 16.83 7.82 -9.21
C PRO A 159 15.80 7.92 -8.06
N LEU A 160 15.79 9.03 -7.32
CA LEU A 160 14.79 9.26 -6.26
C LEU A 160 13.40 9.49 -6.85
N LEU A 161 13.30 10.15 -8.01
CA LEU A 161 12.05 10.31 -8.76
C LEU A 161 11.45 8.99 -9.23
N LEU A 162 12.29 7.98 -9.47
CA LEU A 162 11.85 6.68 -9.95
C LEU A 162 11.46 5.72 -8.82
N VAL A 163 12.11 5.80 -7.65
CA VAL A 163 11.94 4.76 -6.62
C VAL A 163 11.25 5.27 -5.36
N VAL A 164 11.51 6.51 -4.93
CA VAL A 164 11.09 7.01 -3.61
C VAL A 164 9.86 7.90 -3.71
N THR A 165 9.93 8.94 -4.55
CA THR A 165 8.87 9.94 -4.62
C THR A 165 7.55 9.50 -5.28
N PRO A 166 7.48 8.51 -6.19
CA PRO A 166 6.23 8.15 -6.86
C PRO A 166 5.08 7.84 -5.91
N ARG A 167 5.38 7.21 -4.78
CA ARG A 167 4.43 6.92 -3.70
C ARG A 167 3.82 8.18 -3.08
N LEU A 168 4.56 9.28 -3.04
CA LEU A 168 4.12 10.51 -2.35
C LEU A 168 2.96 11.21 -3.08
N TYR A 169 2.94 11.15 -4.40
CA TYR A 169 1.96 11.86 -5.22
C TYR A 169 1.06 10.92 -6.02
N GLY A 170 1.35 9.61 -6.04
CA GLY A 170 0.66 8.61 -6.83
C GLY A 170 -0.42 7.81 -6.11
N THR A 171 -0.62 7.98 -4.80
CA THR A 171 -1.51 7.15 -3.96
C THR A 171 -2.97 7.58 -3.96
N TRP A 172 -3.30 8.76 -4.49
CA TRP A 172 -4.65 9.32 -4.36
C TRP A 172 -5.77 8.43 -4.88
N GLN A 173 -5.54 7.70 -5.99
CA GLN A 173 -6.56 6.84 -6.56
C GLN A 173 -6.80 5.61 -5.68
N MET A 174 -5.77 4.93 -5.16
CA MET A 174 -5.98 3.78 -4.25
C MET A 174 -6.72 4.19 -2.97
N SER A 175 -6.37 5.36 -2.40
CA SER A 175 -7.01 5.86 -1.20
C SER A 175 -8.48 6.17 -1.45
N MET A 176 -8.79 6.77 -2.60
CA MET A 176 -10.16 7.05 -3.01
C MET A 176 -10.95 5.74 -3.19
N THR A 177 -10.41 4.76 -3.92
CA THR A 177 -11.10 3.48 -4.16
C THR A 177 -11.31 2.68 -2.87
N GLY A 178 -10.32 2.66 -1.98
CA GLY A 178 -10.41 2.01 -0.66
C GLY A 178 -11.44 2.67 0.25
N ALA A 179 -11.42 4.01 0.34
CA ALA A 179 -12.41 4.75 1.12
C ALA A 179 -13.83 4.52 0.58
N LEU A 180 -14.00 4.49 -0.74
CA LEU A 180 -15.30 4.28 -1.36
C LEU A 180 -15.91 2.90 -1.07
N GLN A 181 -15.15 1.89 -0.64
CA GLN A 181 -15.67 0.55 -0.29
C GLN A 181 -16.35 0.52 1.09
N HIS A 182 -15.78 1.22 2.07
CA HIS A 182 -16.10 1.01 3.48
C HIS A 182 -16.52 2.30 4.21
N LEU A 183 -16.16 3.48 3.70
CA LEU A 183 -16.43 4.75 4.37
C LEU A 183 -17.94 4.91 4.58
N GLY A 184 -18.35 5.05 5.83
CA GLY A 184 -19.76 5.22 6.20
C GLY A 184 -20.57 3.93 6.15
N MET A 185 -19.96 2.74 6.06
CA MET A 185 -20.64 1.45 6.23
C MET A 185 -20.69 1.03 7.71
N ALA A 186 -21.47 0.00 8.05
CA ALA A 186 -21.65 -0.45 9.44
C ALA A 186 -20.36 -1.06 10.02
N GLU A 187 -20.04 -0.72 11.25
CA GLU A 187 -18.92 -1.29 12.01
C GLU A 187 -19.44 -2.35 12.98
N ASN A 188 -18.60 -3.33 13.33
CA ASN A 188 -18.91 -4.41 14.28
C ASN A 188 -20.08 -5.30 13.85
N VAL A 189 -20.24 -5.50 12.54
CA VAL A 189 -21.25 -6.38 11.94
C VAL A 189 -20.57 -7.40 11.04
N THR A 190 -20.87 -8.69 11.25
CA THR A 190 -20.28 -9.79 10.48
C THR A 190 -20.91 -9.98 9.10
N ASP A 191 -22.07 -9.38 8.85
CA ASP A 191 -22.70 -9.37 7.52
C ASP A 191 -21.97 -8.38 6.60
N HIS A 192 -21.19 -8.92 5.66
CA HIS A 192 -20.39 -8.14 4.71
C HIS A 192 -21.23 -7.16 3.87
N ARG A 193 -22.52 -7.45 3.66
CA ARG A 193 -23.43 -6.58 2.89
C ARG A 193 -23.70 -5.25 3.60
N LEU A 194 -23.48 -5.18 4.91
CA LEU A 194 -23.71 -4.00 5.73
C LEU A 194 -22.41 -3.21 5.99
N ASN A 195 -21.25 -3.87 5.91
CA ASN A 195 -19.95 -3.26 6.15
C ASN A 195 -19.19 -2.91 4.85
N THR A 196 -19.70 -3.34 3.70
CA THR A 196 -19.03 -3.16 2.40
C THR A 196 -20.04 -2.80 1.30
N ARG A 197 -19.59 -2.07 0.27
CA ARG A 197 -20.40 -1.79 -0.93
C ARG A 197 -19.62 -1.95 -2.23
N THR A 198 -20.34 -2.29 -3.28
CA THR A 198 -19.85 -2.18 -4.65
C THR A 198 -19.98 -0.75 -5.15
N VAL A 199 -18.91 -0.22 -5.75
CA VAL A 199 -18.93 1.10 -6.38
C VAL A 199 -18.67 0.96 -7.87
N MET A 200 -19.62 1.45 -8.68
CA MET A 200 -19.49 1.53 -10.13
C MET A 200 -18.78 2.83 -10.48
N MET A 201 -17.62 2.71 -11.13
CA MET A 201 -16.79 3.86 -11.51
C MET A 201 -16.89 4.08 -13.03
N GLY A 202 -16.75 5.33 -13.47
CA GLY A 202 -16.85 5.72 -14.89
C GLY A 202 -15.73 5.14 -15.77
N PRO A 203 -15.73 5.43 -17.08
CA PRO A 203 -14.90 4.74 -18.08
C PRO A 203 -13.38 4.87 -17.87
N ILE A 204 -12.92 5.94 -17.23
CA ILE A 204 -11.50 6.19 -16.95
C ILE A 204 -10.99 5.30 -15.80
N SER A 205 -11.88 4.90 -14.90
CA SER A 205 -11.58 4.01 -13.79
C SER A 205 -12.56 2.87 -13.81
N TRP A 206 -12.77 2.24 -14.98
CA TRP A 206 -13.70 1.11 -15.15
C TRP A 206 -13.24 -0.07 -14.27
N GLN A 207 -13.62 0.03 -13.01
CA GLN A 207 -13.40 -0.93 -11.95
C GLN A 207 -14.75 -1.02 -11.29
N ILE A 208 -15.36 -2.18 -11.42
CA ILE A 208 -16.35 -2.58 -10.43
C ILE A 208 -15.52 -2.96 -9.22
N ILE A 209 -15.50 -2.12 -8.21
CA ILE A 209 -14.89 -2.50 -6.94
C ILE A 209 -15.90 -3.42 -6.26
N ARG A 210 -15.85 -4.70 -6.60
CA ARG A 210 -16.62 -5.78 -5.99
C ARG A 210 -15.78 -6.39 -4.87
N LEU A 211 -16.36 -6.49 -3.69
CA LEU A 211 -15.91 -7.39 -2.64
C LEU A 211 -16.92 -8.54 -2.58
#